data_AF-A0A8K1CLB7-F1
#
_entry.id   AF-A0A8K1CLB7-F1
#
_cell.length_a   1.000
_cell.length_b   1.000
_cell.length_c   1.000
_cell.angle_alpha   90.00
_cell.angle_beta   90.00
_cell.angle_gamma   90.00
#
_symmetry.space_group_name_H-M   'P 1'
#
loop_
_entity.id
_entity.type
_entity.pdbx_description
1 polymer ?
#
loop_
_entity_poly.entity_id
_entity_poly.type
_entity_poly.pdbx_seq_one_letter_code
_entity_poly.pdbx_strand_id
1 'polypeptide(L)'
;MSSCCPPNSEPAREASPYVGSSKVFGKTCLYVAGPATTRVGVLAFPDMFGCDSGRTKEDVDRLAQEGYVVVLVDLTNGVWPTSSEEVQANLAEWMRKTDYDSVMKPSIDDAIAYLKQEAQVEDIVCYGYCLGSWVGARLSTLSPSVIKGNVSFHPSWTWENMVNGEGALEKLTDAITVPQLLLSVSNDPDAVRTGGLVEKILKEKSDIASLSEVVDFEHVKHGWVNRGDLSDEKVKIAVDEAWGRARAFIKKITTQ
;
A
#
# COMPACT_ATOMS: atom_id res chain seq x y z
N MET A 1 24.04 -3.92 1.38
CA MET A 1 23.22 -3.65 2.58
C MET A 1 21.78 -3.61 2.11
N SER A 2 21.00 -4.63 2.46
CA SER A 2 19.62 -4.80 2.00
C SER A 2 18.70 -4.08 2.99
N SER A 3 18.35 -2.84 2.69
CA SER A 3 17.35 -2.06 3.44
C SER A 3 15.99 -2.22 2.76
N CYS A 4 14.88 -2.12 3.51
CA CYS A 4 13.52 -2.08 2.94
C CYS A 4 13.33 -0.89 2.02
N CYS A 5 13.70 0.28 2.54
CA CYS A 5 13.71 1.52 1.79
C CYS A 5 15.04 1.64 1.01
N PRO A 6 15.01 2.12 -0.25
CA PRO A 6 16.23 2.43 -0.99
C PRO A 6 17.05 3.53 -0.28
N PRO A 7 18.33 3.69 -0.63
CA PRO A 7 19.13 4.82 -0.14
C PRO A 7 18.45 6.16 -0.45
N ASN A 8 18.62 7.13 0.44
CA ASN A 8 18.04 8.47 0.34
C ASN A 8 16.50 8.49 0.27
N SER A 9 15.79 7.58 0.95
CA SER A 9 14.34 7.71 1.19
C SER A 9 14.01 8.88 2.13
N GLU A 10 12.73 9.25 2.20
CA GLU A 10 12.23 10.03 3.34
C GLU A 10 12.58 9.32 4.66
N PRO A 11 12.85 10.06 5.76
CA PRO A 11 13.02 9.46 7.08
C PRO A 11 11.66 9.04 7.66
N ALA A 12 11.66 8.30 8.77
CA ALA A 12 10.46 8.13 9.59
C ALA A 12 9.92 9.51 10.03
N ARG A 13 8.60 9.64 10.14
CA ARG A 13 7.95 10.87 10.61
C ARG A 13 6.82 10.54 11.57
N GLU A 14 6.66 11.41 12.56
CA GLU A 14 5.55 11.37 13.50
C GLU A 14 4.19 11.47 12.79
N ALA A 15 3.17 10.90 13.44
CA ALA A 15 1.81 10.93 12.95
C ALA A 15 1.31 12.37 12.78
N SER A 16 0.72 12.66 11.61
CA SER A 16 -0.06 13.87 11.40
C SER A 16 -1.40 13.79 12.13
N PRO A 17 -2.06 14.93 12.44
CA PRO A 17 -3.38 14.92 13.06
C PRO A 17 -4.39 14.10 12.26
N TYR A 18 -5.23 13.35 12.98
CA TYR A 18 -6.21 12.44 12.41
C TYR A 18 -7.51 12.44 13.24
N VAL A 19 -8.63 12.00 12.67
CA VAL A 19 -9.97 12.10 13.26
C VAL A 19 -10.76 10.79 13.29
N GLY A 20 -10.42 9.82 12.43
CA GLY A 20 -10.97 8.46 12.49
C GLY A 20 -10.68 7.72 13.79
N SER A 21 -11.14 6.47 13.87
CA SER A 21 -11.17 5.71 15.12
C SER A 21 -10.43 4.39 15.04
N SER A 22 -9.67 4.07 16.09
CA SER A 22 -9.11 2.73 16.27
C SER A 22 -10.17 1.79 16.83
N LYS A 23 -10.27 0.58 16.26
CA LYS A 23 -11.16 -0.50 16.68
C LYS A 23 -10.39 -1.81 16.67
N VAL A 24 -10.76 -2.73 17.55
CA VAL A 24 -10.29 -4.11 17.48
C VAL A 24 -11.37 -4.94 16.82
N PHE A 25 -11.02 -5.66 15.75
CA PHE A 25 -11.89 -6.63 15.10
C PHE A 25 -11.13 -7.93 14.92
N GLY A 26 -11.71 -9.05 15.35
CA GLY A 26 -10.96 -10.30 15.48
C GLY A 26 -9.80 -10.14 16.47
N LYS A 27 -8.56 -10.28 15.98
CA LYS A 27 -7.32 -10.05 16.76
C LYS A 27 -6.58 -8.78 16.34
N THR A 28 -7.14 -8.05 15.38
CA THR A 28 -6.41 -7.00 14.65
C THR A 28 -6.85 -5.62 15.11
N CYS A 29 -5.88 -4.73 15.30
CA CYS A 29 -6.14 -3.30 15.46
C CYS A 29 -6.35 -2.66 14.09
N LEU A 30 -7.53 -2.09 13.87
CA LEU A 30 -7.92 -1.40 12.65
C LEU A 30 -8.09 0.08 12.94
N TYR A 31 -7.56 0.94 12.09
CA TYR A 31 -7.94 2.34 12.08
C TYR A 31 -8.95 2.59 10.96
N VAL A 32 -10.14 3.04 11.33
CA VAL A 32 -11.29 3.13 10.43
C VAL A 32 -11.84 4.54 10.38
N ALA A 33 -12.03 5.04 9.15
CA ALA A 33 -12.75 6.27 8.86
C ALA A 33 -13.75 6.04 7.70
N GLY A 34 -14.80 6.86 7.65
CA GLY A 34 -15.80 6.82 6.59
C GLY A 34 -17.23 6.65 7.08
N PRO A 35 -18.21 6.67 6.16
CA PRO A 35 -19.61 6.47 6.49
C PRO A 35 -19.87 5.04 7.00
N ALA A 36 -20.91 4.88 7.81
CA ALA A 36 -21.33 3.57 8.32
C ALA A 36 -21.79 2.62 7.20
N THR A 37 -22.33 3.16 6.11
CA THR A 37 -22.75 2.41 4.93
C THR A 37 -22.19 3.07 3.67
N THR A 38 -21.56 2.26 2.83
CA THR A 38 -21.09 2.65 1.50
C THR A 38 -20.90 1.41 0.64
N ARG A 39 -20.89 1.60 -0.67
CA ARG A 39 -20.71 0.51 -1.63
C ARG A 39 -19.27 0.03 -1.73
N VAL A 40 -18.31 0.91 -1.42
CA VAL A 40 -16.88 0.68 -1.67
C VAL A 40 -16.10 0.78 -0.36
N GLY A 41 -15.42 -0.32 -0.03
CA GLY A 41 -14.41 -0.40 1.01
C GLY A 41 -13.01 -0.25 0.44
N VAL A 42 -12.12 0.36 1.21
CA VAL A 42 -10.71 0.54 0.86
C VAL A 42 -9.84 -0.03 1.97
N LEU A 43 -9.01 -1.02 1.64
CA LEU A 43 -7.94 -1.46 2.52
C LEU A 43 -6.73 -0.55 2.34
N ALA A 44 -6.19 -0.04 3.45
CA ALA A 44 -4.99 0.77 3.47
C ALA A 44 -3.88 0.00 4.19
N PHE A 45 -2.69 -0.05 3.61
CA PHE A 45 -1.54 -0.75 4.17
C PHE A 45 -0.38 0.22 4.47
N PRO A 46 0.11 0.27 5.72
CA PRO A 46 1.16 1.19 6.11
C PRO A 46 2.51 0.85 5.47
N ASP A 47 3.45 1.79 5.54
CA ASP A 47 4.85 1.50 5.24
C ASP A 47 5.54 0.78 6.41
N MET A 48 6.86 0.61 6.30
CA MET A 48 7.70 -0.06 7.30
C MET A 48 7.62 0.58 8.70
N PHE A 49 7.13 1.81 8.86
CA PHE A 49 7.02 2.49 10.16
C PHE A 49 5.61 2.38 10.78
N GLY A 50 4.73 1.59 10.17
CA GLY A 50 3.43 1.26 10.73
C GLY A 50 2.35 2.34 10.58
N CYS A 51 1.24 2.16 11.29
CA CYS A 51 0.04 2.96 11.11
C CYS A 51 0.18 4.44 11.49
N ASP A 52 1.14 4.77 12.35
CA ASP A 52 1.43 6.15 12.79
C ASP A 52 2.48 6.85 11.92
N SER A 53 2.89 6.22 10.83
CA SER A 53 3.89 6.76 9.91
C SER A 53 3.37 8.00 9.16
N GLY A 54 3.86 9.18 9.52
CA GLY A 54 3.57 10.44 8.82
C GLY A 54 2.07 10.69 8.65
N ARG A 55 1.64 10.87 7.41
CA ARG A 55 0.25 11.16 7.03
C ARG A 55 -0.63 9.93 6.81
N THR A 56 -0.17 8.72 7.16
CA THR A 56 -0.90 7.47 6.86
C THR A 56 -2.36 7.49 7.35
N LYS A 57 -2.62 7.94 8.59
CA LYS A 57 -4.00 8.09 9.11
C LYS A 57 -4.75 9.29 8.54
N GLU A 58 -4.06 10.40 8.30
CA GLU A 58 -4.67 11.58 7.66
C GLU A 58 -5.17 11.24 6.25
N ASP A 59 -4.40 10.45 5.49
CA ASP A 59 -4.77 10.00 4.15
C ASP A 59 -6.01 9.09 4.17
N VAL A 60 -6.16 8.25 5.20
CA VAL A 60 -7.38 7.47 5.46
C VAL A 60 -8.58 8.40 5.69
N ASP A 61 -8.42 9.42 6.52
CA ASP A 61 -9.47 10.40 6.79
C ASP A 61 -9.88 11.19 5.54
N ARG A 62 -8.90 11.58 4.72
CA ARG A 62 -9.15 12.32 3.48
C ARG A 62 -9.94 11.49 2.48
N LEU A 63 -9.56 10.23 2.28
CA LEU A 63 -10.30 9.35 1.37
C LEU A 63 -11.69 9.00 1.93
N ALA A 64 -11.83 8.90 3.25
CA ALA A 64 -13.13 8.74 3.90
C ALA A 64 -14.09 9.94 3.66
N GLN A 65 -13.58 11.16 3.57
CA GLN A 65 -14.37 12.36 3.22
C GLN A 65 -14.95 12.29 1.79
N GLU A 66 -14.43 11.42 0.94
CA GLU A 66 -14.94 11.19 -0.43
C GLU A 66 -16.04 10.12 -0.50
N GLY A 67 -16.47 9.57 0.65
CA GLY A 67 -17.58 8.63 0.75
C GLY A 67 -17.18 7.15 0.77
N TYR A 68 -15.88 6.87 0.87
CA TYR A 68 -15.34 5.52 1.05
C TYR A 68 -15.28 5.16 2.54
N VAL A 69 -15.45 3.88 2.87
CA VAL A 69 -15.04 3.34 4.18
C VAL A 69 -13.62 2.82 4.03
N VAL A 70 -12.70 3.37 4.79
CA VAL A 70 -11.27 3.11 4.65
C VAL A 70 -10.77 2.47 5.93
N VAL A 71 -10.09 1.33 5.79
CA VAL A 71 -9.59 0.50 6.88
C VAL A 71 -8.08 0.39 6.75
N LEU A 72 -7.36 1.12 7.58
CA LEU A 72 -5.92 0.97 7.75
C LEU A 72 -5.63 -0.19 8.70
N VAL A 73 -4.86 -1.15 8.20
CA VAL A 73 -4.61 -2.43 8.87
C VAL A 73 -3.28 -2.37 9.62
N ASP A 74 -3.30 -2.64 10.91
CA ASP A 74 -2.07 -2.94 11.65
C ASP A 74 -1.59 -4.37 11.29
N LEU A 75 -0.76 -4.44 10.26
CA LEU A 75 -0.28 -5.70 9.67
C LEU A 75 0.51 -6.58 10.65
N THR A 76 1.09 -6.02 11.70
CA THR A 76 2.03 -6.72 12.57
C THR A 76 1.62 -6.74 14.04
N ASN A 77 0.40 -6.31 14.35
CA ASN A 77 -0.12 -6.20 15.71
C ASN A 77 0.80 -5.38 16.62
N GLY A 78 1.24 -4.22 16.12
CA GLY A 78 2.07 -3.26 16.85
C GLY A 78 3.57 -3.54 16.82
N VAL A 79 4.03 -4.58 16.10
CA VAL A 79 5.46 -4.87 15.95
C VAL A 79 6.01 -4.06 14.78
N TRP A 80 6.38 -2.81 15.04
CA TRP A 80 6.90 -1.88 14.02
C TRP A 80 8.25 -1.29 14.44
N PRO A 81 9.22 -1.16 13.52
CA PRO A 81 10.38 -0.32 13.70
C PRO A 81 9.95 1.15 13.82
N THR A 82 10.64 1.90 14.68
CA THR A 82 10.32 3.30 14.98
C THR A 82 11.23 4.29 14.26
N SER A 83 12.35 3.83 13.68
CA SER A 83 13.35 4.68 13.03
C SER A 83 14.05 3.98 11.87
N SER A 84 14.68 4.75 10.99
CA SER A 84 15.47 4.19 9.89
C SER A 84 16.69 3.41 10.38
N GLU A 85 17.28 3.84 11.49
CA GLU A 85 18.39 3.17 12.18
C GLU A 85 17.95 1.79 12.70
N GLU A 86 16.76 1.72 13.32
CA GLU A 86 16.21 0.45 13.82
C GLU A 86 15.90 -0.52 12.67
N VAL A 87 15.34 -0.02 11.57
CA VAL A 87 15.15 -0.82 10.34
C VAL A 87 16.49 -1.39 9.89
N GLN A 88 17.54 -0.58 9.77
CA GLN A 88 18.85 -1.04 9.32
C GLN A 88 19.49 -2.06 10.28
N ALA A 89 19.33 -1.87 11.58
CA ALA A 89 19.91 -2.75 12.59
C ALA A 89 19.19 -4.11 12.68
N ASN A 90 17.86 -4.13 12.55
CA ASN A 90 17.04 -5.26 12.97
C ASN A 90 16.16 -5.85 11.85
N LEU A 91 16.34 -5.44 10.58
CA LEU A 91 15.46 -5.83 9.48
C LEU A 91 15.19 -7.34 9.41
N ALA A 92 16.26 -8.14 9.47
CA ALA A 92 16.16 -9.58 9.32
C ALA A 92 15.39 -10.23 10.48
N GLU A 93 15.54 -9.74 11.70
CA GLU A 93 14.80 -10.22 12.86
C GLU A 93 13.33 -9.82 12.77
N TRP A 94 13.06 -8.55 12.43
CA TRP A 94 11.71 -8.05 12.23
C TRP A 94 10.97 -8.86 11.17
N MET A 95 11.59 -9.08 10.00
CA MET A 95 11.03 -9.90 8.93
C MET A 95 10.63 -11.31 9.37
N ARG A 96 11.41 -11.95 10.26
CA ARG A 96 11.09 -13.29 10.77
C ARG A 96 9.90 -13.28 11.74
N LYS A 97 9.67 -12.17 12.44
CA LYS A 97 8.57 -12.01 13.39
C LYS A 97 7.27 -11.54 12.74
N THR A 98 7.37 -10.98 11.53
CA THR A 98 6.24 -10.35 10.83
C THR A 98 6.08 -10.94 9.42
N ASP A 99 6.18 -12.25 9.27
CA ASP A 99 6.04 -12.88 7.96
C ASP A 99 4.61 -12.67 7.40
N TYR A 100 4.50 -12.65 6.07
CA TYR A 100 3.24 -12.35 5.43
C TYR A 100 2.16 -13.40 5.75
N ASP A 101 2.47 -14.69 5.63
CA ASP A 101 1.45 -15.74 5.63
C ASP A 101 0.91 -16.00 7.05
N SER A 102 1.77 -15.93 8.07
CA SER A 102 1.39 -16.25 9.45
C SER A 102 1.03 -15.03 10.30
N VAL A 103 1.49 -13.82 9.92
CA VAL A 103 1.26 -12.60 10.72
C VAL A 103 0.45 -11.55 9.96
N MET A 104 0.87 -11.15 8.75
CA MET A 104 0.18 -10.07 8.04
C MET A 104 -1.17 -10.50 7.48
N LYS A 105 -1.23 -11.69 6.87
CA LYS A 105 -2.43 -12.21 6.20
C LYS A 105 -3.62 -12.36 7.16
N PRO A 106 -3.48 -12.92 8.37
CA PRO A 106 -4.58 -12.94 9.33
C PRO A 106 -5.15 -11.54 9.64
N SER A 107 -4.28 -10.53 9.74
CA SER A 107 -4.70 -9.14 9.96
C SER A 107 -5.47 -8.55 8.78
N ILE A 108 -5.06 -8.91 7.55
CA ILE A 108 -5.77 -8.55 6.32
C ILE A 108 -7.12 -9.27 6.24
N ASP A 109 -7.18 -10.55 6.63
CA ASP A 109 -8.41 -11.33 6.64
C ASP A 109 -9.45 -10.74 7.62
N ASP A 110 -9.01 -10.30 8.81
CA ASP A 110 -9.84 -9.57 9.79
C ASP A 110 -10.38 -8.25 9.19
N ALA A 111 -9.54 -7.48 8.50
CA ALA A 111 -9.95 -6.23 7.85
C ALA A 111 -10.96 -6.45 6.70
N ILE A 112 -10.75 -7.48 5.89
CA ILE A 112 -11.70 -7.90 4.84
C ILE A 112 -13.03 -8.32 5.47
N ALA A 113 -12.98 -9.09 6.57
CA ALA A 113 -14.17 -9.51 7.29
C ALA A 113 -14.93 -8.31 7.87
N TYR A 114 -14.24 -7.33 8.46
CA TYR A 114 -14.85 -6.08 8.92
C TYR A 114 -15.57 -5.35 7.77
N LEU A 115 -14.90 -5.17 6.62
CA LEU A 115 -15.50 -4.51 5.46
C LEU A 115 -16.76 -5.22 4.95
N LYS A 116 -16.77 -6.56 4.95
CA LYS A 116 -17.90 -7.36 4.47
C LYS A 116 -19.05 -7.49 5.47
N GLN A 117 -18.74 -7.62 6.77
CA GLN A 117 -19.73 -7.95 7.80
C GLN A 117 -20.31 -6.70 8.45
N GLU A 118 -19.45 -5.74 8.82
CA GLU A 118 -19.85 -4.54 9.55
C GLU A 118 -20.19 -3.40 8.60
N ALA A 119 -19.30 -3.12 7.63
CA ALA A 119 -19.52 -2.04 6.67
C ALA A 119 -20.36 -2.46 5.45
N GLN A 120 -20.52 -3.78 5.24
CA GLN A 120 -21.36 -4.39 4.20
C GLN A 120 -21.09 -3.86 2.79
N VAL A 121 -19.81 -3.63 2.48
CA VAL A 121 -19.40 -3.10 1.16
C VAL A 121 -19.58 -4.17 0.08
N GLU A 122 -19.87 -3.73 -1.14
CA GLU A 122 -19.96 -4.61 -2.31
C GLU A 122 -18.59 -4.80 -2.96
N ASP A 123 -17.82 -3.72 -3.04
CA ASP A 123 -16.52 -3.68 -3.69
C ASP A 123 -15.42 -3.36 -2.69
N ILE A 124 -14.28 -4.02 -2.82
CA ILE A 124 -13.07 -3.70 -2.06
C ILE A 124 -11.97 -3.34 -3.05
N VAL A 125 -11.27 -2.25 -2.79
CA VAL A 125 -9.98 -1.93 -3.42
C VAL A 125 -8.92 -1.78 -2.34
N CYS A 126 -7.65 -1.73 -2.71
CA CYS A 126 -6.60 -1.43 -1.74
C CYS A 126 -5.59 -0.40 -2.25
N TYR A 127 -4.91 0.21 -1.29
CA TYR A 127 -3.67 0.93 -1.53
C TYR A 127 -2.65 0.63 -0.45
N GLY A 128 -1.38 0.83 -0.77
CA GLY A 128 -0.31 0.71 0.21
C GLY A 128 0.91 1.54 -0.10
N TYR A 129 1.68 1.82 0.95
CA TYR A 129 2.92 2.59 0.91
C TYR A 129 4.11 1.67 1.13
N CYS A 130 5.18 1.76 0.32
CA CYS A 130 6.41 0.98 0.54
C CYS A 130 6.07 -0.51 0.78
N LEU A 131 6.38 -1.08 1.95
CA LEU A 131 5.99 -2.43 2.36
C LEU A 131 4.51 -2.75 2.10
N GLY A 132 3.60 -1.83 2.43
CA GLY A 132 2.17 -1.99 2.21
C GLY A 132 1.80 -2.14 0.73
N SER A 133 2.60 -1.59 -0.19
CA SER A 133 2.42 -1.82 -1.63
C SER A 133 2.70 -3.27 -2.04
N TRP A 134 3.71 -3.90 -1.43
CA TRP A 134 4.03 -5.32 -1.63
C TRP A 134 2.92 -6.22 -1.04
N VAL A 135 2.39 -5.83 0.12
CA VAL A 135 1.23 -6.50 0.72
C VAL A 135 0.01 -6.44 -0.22
N GLY A 136 -0.30 -5.27 -0.78
CA GLY A 136 -1.37 -5.11 -1.78
C GLY A 136 -1.13 -5.94 -3.05
N ALA A 137 0.13 -6.06 -3.49
CA ALA A 137 0.50 -6.92 -4.62
C ALA A 137 0.26 -8.40 -4.33
N ARG A 138 0.66 -8.90 -3.14
CA ARG A 138 0.36 -10.28 -2.71
C ARG A 138 -1.13 -10.53 -2.57
N LEU A 139 -1.90 -9.57 -2.08
CA LEU A 139 -3.36 -9.70 -2.01
C LEU A 139 -3.99 -9.79 -3.42
N SER A 140 -3.39 -9.13 -4.41
CA SER A 140 -3.85 -9.10 -5.80
C SER A 140 -3.70 -10.44 -6.54
N THR A 141 -3.02 -11.43 -5.96
CA THR A 141 -2.85 -12.78 -6.56
C THR A 141 -3.87 -13.81 -6.09
N LEU A 142 -4.74 -13.46 -5.14
CA LEU A 142 -5.76 -14.38 -4.65
C LEU A 142 -6.77 -14.74 -5.75
N SER A 143 -7.19 -16.02 -5.75
CA SER A 143 -8.19 -16.55 -6.67
C SER A 143 -9.25 -17.35 -5.88
N PRO A 144 -10.53 -16.94 -5.89
CA PRO A 144 -11.05 -15.72 -6.53
C PRO A 144 -10.51 -14.45 -5.88
N SER A 145 -10.38 -13.37 -6.67
CA SER A 145 -9.93 -12.09 -6.12
C SER A 145 -10.94 -11.51 -5.13
N VAL A 146 -10.44 -10.97 -4.03
CA VAL A 146 -11.24 -10.27 -3.02
C VAL A 146 -11.25 -8.75 -3.22
N ILE A 147 -10.30 -8.22 -3.99
CA ILE A 147 -10.19 -6.81 -4.34
C ILE A 147 -10.46 -6.60 -5.84
N LYS A 148 -10.87 -5.41 -6.24
CA LYS A 148 -11.05 -5.02 -7.65
C LYS A 148 -9.82 -4.35 -8.25
N GLY A 149 -8.88 -3.86 -7.43
CA GLY A 149 -7.66 -3.20 -7.90
C GLY A 149 -6.79 -2.72 -6.74
N ASN A 150 -5.53 -2.41 -7.06
CA ASN A 150 -4.50 -2.04 -6.07
C ASN A 150 -3.71 -0.81 -6.51
N VAL A 151 -3.48 0.12 -5.59
CA VAL A 151 -2.60 1.29 -5.76
C VAL A 151 -1.33 1.12 -4.91
N SER A 152 -0.18 1.24 -5.55
CA SER A 152 1.13 1.16 -4.92
C SER A 152 1.81 2.53 -4.95
N PHE A 153 1.93 3.16 -3.77
CA PHE A 153 2.75 4.35 -3.60
C PHE A 153 4.17 3.95 -3.22
N HIS A 154 5.18 4.46 -3.94
CA HIS A 154 6.60 4.12 -3.76
C HIS A 154 6.81 2.60 -3.64
N PRO A 155 6.53 1.82 -4.71
CA PRO A 155 6.42 0.38 -4.66
C PRO A 155 7.69 -0.31 -4.17
N SER A 156 7.52 -1.28 -3.25
CA SER A 156 8.62 -2.12 -2.75
C SER A 156 8.44 -3.60 -3.15
N TRP A 157 7.88 -3.88 -4.33
CA TRP A 157 7.54 -5.26 -4.72
C TRP A 157 8.75 -6.18 -4.83
N THR A 158 9.95 -5.64 -5.04
CA THR A 158 11.21 -6.41 -5.01
C THR A 158 11.49 -7.05 -3.64
N TRP A 159 10.78 -6.62 -2.59
CA TRP A 159 10.74 -7.31 -1.29
C TRP A 159 10.35 -8.78 -1.45
N GLU A 160 9.54 -9.11 -2.44
CA GLU A 160 9.18 -10.48 -2.80
C GLU A 160 10.41 -11.35 -3.10
N ASN A 161 11.40 -10.82 -3.83
CA ASN A 161 12.63 -11.55 -4.10
C ASN A 161 13.46 -11.76 -2.83
N MET A 162 13.39 -10.83 -1.88
CA MET A 162 14.12 -10.96 -0.60
C MET A 162 13.49 -12.02 0.29
N VAL A 163 12.17 -12.19 0.23
CA VAL A 163 11.43 -13.18 1.04
C VAL A 163 11.44 -14.57 0.39
N ASN A 164 11.20 -14.64 -0.93
CA ASN A 164 10.91 -15.87 -1.65
C ASN A 164 11.99 -16.28 -2.67
N GLY A 165 13.09 -15.52 -2.75
CA GLY A 165 14.23 -15.81 -3.62
C GLY A 165 14.13 -15.18 -5.01
N GLU A 166 15.21 -15.33 -5.78
CA GLU A 166 15.31 -14.76 -7.13
C GLU A 166 14.19 -15.26 -8.06
N GLY A 167 13.61 -14.35 -8.84
CA GLY A 167 12.50 -14.63 -9.76
C GLY A 167 11.12 -14.66 -9.10
N ALA A 168 11.01 -14.48 -7.78
CA ALA A 168 9.72 -14.47 -7.11
C ALA A 168 8.84 -13.27 -7.51
N LEU A 169 9.44 -12.10 -7.77
CA LEU A 169 8.71 -10.92 -8.26
C LEU A 169 8.00 -11.18 -9.60
N GLU A 170 8.65 -11.88 -10.53
CA GLU A 170 8.06 -12.24 -11.82
C GLU A 170 6.83 -13.13 -11.62
N LYS A 171 6.96 -14.18 -10.80
CA LYS A 171 5.86 -15.09 -10.45
C LYS A 171 4.72 -14.38 -9.75
N LEU A 172 5.04 -13.47 -8.82
CA LEU A 172 4.04 -12.64 -8.13
C LEU A 172 3.25 -11.82 -9.14
N THR A 173 3.95 -11.12 -10.04
CA THR A 173 3.33 -10.24 -11.03
C THR A 173 2.49 -11.04 -12.04
N ASP A 174 2.97 -12.21 -12.46
CA ASP A 174 2.20 -13.09 -13.36
C ASP A 174 0.94 -13.65 -12.67
N ALA A 175 0.94 -13.84 -11.35
CA ALA A 175 -0.24 -14.31 -10.63
C ALA A 175 -1.32 -13.22 -10.40
N ILE A 176 -1.04 -11.94 -10.67
CA ILE A 176 -1.99 -10.84 -10.46
C ILE A 176 -3.14 -10.92 -11.48
N THR A 177 -4.38 -10.81 -11.01
CA THR A 177 -5.58 -10.86 -11.88
C THR A 177 -6.42 -9.59 -11.84
N VAL A 178 -5.97 -8.56 -11.13
CA VAL A 178 -6.69 -7.29 -10.96
C VAL A 178 -5.85 -6.09 -11.37
N PRO A 179 -6.47 -5.01 -11.86
CA PRO A 179 -5.77 -3.78 -12.24
C PRO A 179 -4.82 -3.22 -11.17
N GLN A 180 -3.72 -2.64 -11.63
CA GLN A 180 -2.65 -2.10 -10.77
C GLN A 180 -2.29 -0.67 -11.17
N LEU A 181 -2.17 0.23 -10.19
CA LEU A 181 -1.52 1.54 -10.37
C LEU A 181 -0.25 1.57 -9.53
N LEU A 182 0.92 1.71 -10.15
CA LEU A 182 2.18 1.91 -9.45
C LEU A 182 2.66 3.34 -9.65
N LEU A 183 2.91 4.04 -8.55
CA LEU A 183 3.47 5.37 -8.52
C LEU A 183 4.88 5.26 -7.95
N SER A 184 5.88 5.28 -8.82
CA SER A 184 7.30 5.05 -8.52
C SER A 184 8.11 6.33 -8.53
N VAL A 185 9.34 6.26 -8.02
CA VAL A 185 10.31 7.36 -8.04
C VAL A 185 11.68 6.90 -8.51
N SER A 186 12.58 7.86 -8.78
CA SER A 186 13.90 7.58 -9.36
C SER A 186 14.81 6.70 -8.50
N ASN A 187 14.63 6.69 -7.18
CA ASN A 187 15.39 5.82 -6.28
C ASN A 187 14.68 4.50 -5.96
N ASP A 188 13.52 4.21 -6.58
CA ASP A 188 12.90 2.89 -6.53
C ASP A 188 13.65 1.90 -7.44
N PRO A 189 13.54 0.59 -7.19
CA PRO A 189 14.12 -0.42 -8.08
C PRO A 189 13.57 -0.35 -9.51
N ASP A 190 14.44 -0.48 -10.52
CA ASP A 190 14.04 -0.41 -11.93
C ASP A 190 12.92 -1.39 -12.32
N ALA A 191 12.80 -2.51 -11.62
CA ALA A 191 11.78 -3.53 -11.88
C ALA A 191 10.34 -3.01 -11.70
N VAL A 192 10.11 -2.03 -10.82
CA VAL A 192 8.79 -1.48 -10.48
C VAL A 192 8.51 -0.12 -11.12
N ARG A 193 9.42 0.37 -11.94
CA ARG A 193 9.35 1.67 -12.64
C ARG A 193 8.82 1.52 -14.06
N THR A 194 8.51 2.63 -14.71
CA THR A 194 8.10 2.63 -16.14
C THR A 194 9.15 1.91 -17.00
N GLY A 195 8.71 0.99 -17.87
CA GLY A 195 9.55 0.14 -18.69
C GLY A 195 10.18 -1.07 -17.96
N GLY A 196 9.95 -1.18 -16.64
CA GLY A 196 10.44 -2.25 -15.79
C GLY A 196 9.77 -3.60 -16.04
N LEU A 197 10.24 -4.61 -15.30
CA LEU A 197 9.70 -5.98 -15.35
C LEU A 197 8.19 -6.01 -15.07
N VAL A 198 7.74 -5.31 -14.03
CA VAL A 198 6.34 -5.33 -13.60
C VAL A 198 5.43 -4.77 -14.68
N GLU A 199 5.76 -3.61 -15.24
CA GLU A 199 4.94 -2.98 -16.29
C GLU A 199 4.86 -3.86 -17.55
N LYS A 200 5.97 -4.50 -17.95
CA LYS A 200 5.99 -5.40 -19.11
C LYS A 200 5.02 -6.56 -18.94
N ILE A 201 5.07 -7.24 -17.79
CA ILE A 201 4.17 -8.36 -17.50
C ILE A 201 2.72 -7.87 -17.46
N LEU A 202 2.42 -6.77 -16.75
CA LEU A 202 1.04 -6.24 -16.66
C LEU A 202 0.45 -5.88 -18.04
N LYS A 203 1.27 -5.38 -18.98
CA LYS A 203 0.84 -5.05 -20.34
C LYS A 203 0.49 -6.27 -21.20
N GLU A 204 1.01 -7.45 -20.86
CA GLU A 204 0.69 -8.71 -21.55
C GLU A 204 -0.66 -9.29 -21.10
N LYS A 205 -1.23 -8.80 -20.00
CA LYS A 205 -2.47 -9.32 -19.38
C LYS A 205 -3.69 -8.57 -19.91
N SER A 206 -4.25 -9.04 -21.03
CA SER A 206 -5.37 -8.40 -21.75
C SER A 206 -6.50 -7.88 -20.87
N ASP A 207 -6.87 -8.62 -19.83
CA ASP A 207 -8.03 -8.35 -19.00
C ASP A 207 -7.83 -7.14 -18.07
N ILE A 208 -6.57 -6.80 -17.75
CA ILE A 208 -6.24 -5.72 -16.81
C ILE A 208 -5.28 -4.67 -17.38
N ALA A 209 -4.67 -4.92 -18.54
CA ALA A 209 -3.65 -4.07 -19.13
C ALA A 209 -4.15 -2.63 -19.38
N SER A 210 -5.36 -2.47 -19.92
CA SER A 210 -5.95 -1.15 -20.21
C SER A 210 -6.34 -0.34 -18.96
N LEU A 211 -6.34 -1.00 -17.81
CA LEU A 211 -6.67 -0.43 -16.51
C LEU A 211 -5.44 -0.27 -15.62
N SER A 212 -4.29 -0.84 -16.01
CA SER A 212 -3.07 -0.82 -15.22
C SER A 212 -2.08 0.21 -15.76
N GLU A 213 -1.38 0.89 -14.86
CA GLU A 213 -0.44 1.97 -15.21
C GLU A 213 0.75 1.98 -14.23
N VAL A 214 1.94 2.31 -14.75
CA VAL A 214 3.13 2.60 -13.94
C VAL A 214 3.62 4.01 -14.27
N VAL A 215 3.73 4.85 -13.25
CA VAL A 215 4.04 6.28 -13.39
C VAL A 215 5.24 6.62 -12.52
N ASP A 216 6.32 7.08 -13.15
CA ASP A 216 7.48 7.64 -12.46
C ASP A 216 7.22 9.11 -12.07
N PHE A 217 7.43 9.43 -10.79
CA PHE A 217 7.43 10.79 -10.25
C PHE A 217 8.87 11.30 -10.18
N GLU A 218 9.10 12.45 -10.82
CA GLU A 218 10.38 13.13 -10.79
C GLU A 218 10.50 14.02 -9.55
N HIS A 219 11.74 14.25 -9.09
CA HIS A 219 12.10 15.20 -8.02
C HIS A 219 11.62 14.90 -6.59
N VAL A 220 10.91 13.79 -6.38
CA VAL A 220 10.63 13.24 -5.05
C VAL A 220 11.37 11.92 -4.85
N LYS A 221 11.33 11.40 -3.62
CA LYS A 221 12.05 10.20 -3.18
C LYS A 221 11.13 9.22 -2.48
N HIS A 222 11.56 7.99 -2.34
CA HIS A 222 10.76 6.92 -1.76
C HIS A 222 10.21 7.32 -0.38
N GLY A 223 8.91 7.12 -0.16
CA GLY A 223 8.20 7.61 1.02
C GLY A 223 7.53 8.98 0.88
N TRP A 224 7.65 9.69 -0.25
CA TRP A 224 7.18 11.08 -0.37
C TRP A 224 5.69 11.28 -0.06
N VAL A 225 4.83 10.30 -0.38
CA VAL A 225 3.38 10.46 -0.26
C VAL A 225 2.97 10.71 1.18
N ASN A 226 3.30 9.79 2.09
CA ASN A 226 2.92 9.86 3.49
C ASN A 226 4.00 10.51 4.38
N ARG A 227 5.27 10.54 3.96
CA ARG A 227 6.40 11.06 4.76
C ARG A 227 7.16 12.22 4.10
N GLY A 228 6.75 12.73 2.94
CA GLY A 228 7.37 13.91 2.34
C GLY A 228 7.15 15.19 3.17
N ASP A 229 8.08 16.14 3.11
CA ASP A 229 7.93 17.46 3.73
C ASP A 229 7.01 18.37 2.90
N LEU A 230 5.82 18.69 3.42
CA LEU A 230 4.84 19.54 2.70
C LEU A 230 5.18 21.03 2.72
N SER A 231 6.23 21.45 3.43
CA SER A 231 6.75 22.83 3.31
C SER A 231 7.55 23.03 2.00
N ASP A 232 8.01 21.93 1.37
CA ASP A 232 8.53 21.95 0.01
C ASP A 232 7.37 21.87 -0.99
N GLU A 233 7.20 22.93 -1.77
CA GLU A 233 6.12 23.04 -2.76
C GLU A 233 6.19 21.91 -3.81
N LYS A 234 7.39 21.43 -4.17
CA LYS A 234 7.53 20.33 -5.14
C LYS A 234 7.00 19.02 -4.57
N VAL A 235 7.30 18.75 -3.29
CA VAL A 235 6.80 17.56 -2.60
C VAL A 235 5.28 17.65 -2.47
N LYS A 236 4.75 18.81 -2.09
CA LYS A 236 3.30 19.02 -1.99
C LYS A 236 2.58 18.76 -3.31
N ILE A 237 3.05 19.34 -4.42
CA ILE A 237 2.50 19.11 -5.76
C ILE A 237 2.53 17.62 -6.12
N ALA A 238 3.65 16.94 -5.86
CA ALA A 238 3.80 15.52 -6.16
C ALA A 238 2.88 14.63 -5.30
N VAL A 239 2.64 15.00 -4.03
CA VAL A 239 1.66 14.30 -3.17
C VAL A 239 0.25 14.48 -3.71
N ASP A 240 -0.13 15.70 -4.09
CA ASP A 240 -1.46 16.01 -4.62
C ASP A 240 -1.71 15.29 -5.97
N GLU A 241 -0.72 15.26 -6.86
CA GLU A 241 -0.81 14.51 -8.11
C GLU A 241 -0.92 12.99 -7.87
N ALA A 242 -0.10 12.43 -6.98
CA ALA A 242 -0.13 11.00 -6.66
C ALA A 242 -1.51 10.57 -6.15
N TRP A 243 -2.09 11.33 -5.23
CA TRP A 243 -3.45 11.10 -4.75
C TRP A 243 -4.52 11.35 -5.82
N GLY A 244 -4.34 12.35 -6.68
CA GLY A 244 -5.20 12.59 -7.83
C GLY A 244 -5.32 11.36 -8.73
N ARG A 245 -4.18 10.74 -9.07
CA ARG A 245 -4.14 9.50 -9.87
C ARG A 245 -4.77 8.32 -9.13
N ALA A 246 -4.43 8.13 -7.85
CA ALA A 246 -4.98 7.05 -7.02
C ALA A 246 -6.52 7.10 -6.96
N ARG A 247 -7.09 8.27 -6.70
CA ARG A 247 -8.56 8.45 -6.67
C ARG A 247 -9.21 8.22 -8.02
N ALA A 248 -8.60 8.73 -9.10
CA ALA A 248 -9.10 8.51 -10.45
C ALA A 248 -9.12 7.02 -10.80
N PHE A 249 -8.08 6.28 -10.42
CA PHE A 249 -8.00 4.83 -10.55
C PHE A 249 -9.08 4.12 -9.72
N ILE A 250 -9.16 4.41 -8.42
CA ILE A 250 -10.17 3.81 -7.51
C ILE A 250 -11.58 4.01 -8.06
N LYS A 251 -11.91 5.23 -8.50
CA LYS A 251 -13.19 5.54 -9.11
C LYS A 251 -13.42 4.71 -10.38
N LYS A 252 -12.45 4.70 -11.30
CA LYS A 252 -12.55 3.94 -12.57
C LYS A 252 -12.78 2.44 -12.34
N ILE A 253 -12.13 1.85 -11.34
CA ILE A 253 -12.22 0.42 -11.04
C ILE A 253 -13.55 0.05 -10.36
N THR A 254 -14.05 0.92 -9.48
CA THR A 254 -15.25 0.63 -8.70
C THR A 254 -16.53 0.97 -9.45
N THR A 255 -16.51 1.85 -10.45
CA THR A 255 -17.70 2.16 -11.27
C THR A 255 -17.92 1.24 -12.47
N GLN A 256 -17.04 0.25 -12.69
CA GLN A 256 -17.23 -0.82 -13.67
C GLN A 256 -18.12 -1.92 -13.10
#